data_AF-A0A967XJL7-F1
#
_entry.id   AF-A0A967XJL7-F1
#
_cell.length_a   1.000
_cell.length_b   1.000
_cell.length_c   1.000
_cell.angle_alpha   90.00
_cell.angle_beta   90.00
_cell.angle_gamma   90.00
#
_symmetry.space_group_name_H-M   'P 1'
#
loop_
_entity.id
_entity.type
_entity.pdbx_description
1 polymer ?
#
loop_
_entity_poly.entity_id
_entity_poly.type
_entity_poly.pdbx_seq_one_letter_code
_entity_poly.pdbx_strand_id
1 'polypeptide(L)'
;GVDLNRDFPDQFVDPVNTSAGRAPETAAIMAWRAQHTSTLATNMHGGALVANYPFDSNPAGTDTFSPTPQPDHDTFVRLARTYADNNPPMSISNSHPAWDDGITNGADWYAINGGMQDWKYVWHGDHEVLVEVSSIKWPPANQLPDFWADNLESMLA
;
A
#
# COMPACT_ATOMS: atom_id res chain seq x y z
N GLY A 1 -5.69 19.38 -7.35
CA GLY A 1 -4.46 19.11 -6.58
C GLY A 1 -3.71 17.97 -7.25
N VAL A 2 -2.48 17.70 -6.80
CA VAL A 2 -1.71 16.50 -7.20
C VAL A 2 -2.13 15.35 -6.27
N ASP A 3 -2.29 14.15 -6.82
CA ASP A 3 -2.45 12.93 -6.02
C ASP A 3 -1.06 12.41 -5.63
N LEU A 4 -0.72 12.49 -4.34
CA LEU A 4 0.60 12.11 -3.85
C LEU A 4 0.90 10.62 -4.05
N ASN A 5 -0.12 9.76 -4.11
CA ASN A 5 0.06 8.33 -4.41
C ASN A 5 0.02 8.02 -5.92
N ARG A 6 0.25 9.03 -6.76
CA ARG A 6 0.51 8.93 -8.22
C ARG A 6 1.73 9.76 -8.64
N ASP A 7 2.49 10.26 -7.68
CA ASP A 7 3.54 11.25 -7.90
C ASP A 7 4.95 10.68 -7.69
N PHE A 8 5.09 9.46 -7.18
CA PHE A 8 6.40 8.81 -7.07
C PHE A 8 6.89 8.31 -8.45
N PRO A 9 8.21 8.16 -8.66
CA PRO A 9 8.75 7.47 -9.83
C PRO A 9 8.15 6.07 -10.00
N ASP A 10 7.87 5.70 -11.24
CA ASP A 10 7.19 4.45 -11.60
C ASP A 10 8.06 3.58 -12.52
N GLN A 11 8.14 2.29 -12.24
CA GLN A 11 9.08 1.40 -12.94
C GLN A 11 8.73 1.20 -14.43
N PHE A 12 7.50 1.53 -14.86
CA PHE A 12 7.02 1.33 -16.22
C PHE A 12 6.87 2.62 -17.02
N VAL A 13 6.29 3.68 -16.44
CA VAL A 13 5.92 4.91 -17.18
C VAL A 13 6.72 6.17 -16.81
N ASP A 14 7.48 6.14 -15.70
CA ASP A 14 8.31 7.25 -15.23
C ASP A 14 9.51 6.76 -14.41
N PRO A 15 10.46 6.03 -15.04
CA PRO A 15 11.48 5.26 -14.31
C PRO A 15 12.64 6.11 -13.77
N VAL A 16 12.63 7.43 -14.02
CA VAL A 16 13.70 8.31 -13.53
C VAL A 16 13.46 8.61 -12.06
N ASN A 17 14.25 7.99 -11.18
CA ASN A 17 14.16 8.19 -9.73
C ASN A 17 14.71 9.57 -9.30
N THR A 18 13.90 10.60 -9.50
CA THR A 18 14.22 11.99 -9.17
C THR A 18 13.05 12.68 -8.48
N SER A 19 13.38 13.56 -7.52
CA SER A 19 12.42 14.45 -6.85
C SER A 19 12.12 15.72 -7.66
N ALA A 20 12.85 15.96 -8.76
CA ALA A 20 12.60 17.09 -9.63
C ALA A 20 11.21 16.98 -10.28
N GLY A 21 10.39 18.02 -10.12
CA GLY A 21 9.03 18.06 -10.67
C GLY A 21 7.96 17.37 -9.82
N ARG A 22 8.32 16.80 -8.67
CA ARG A 22 7.37 16.19 -7.73
C ARG A 22 6.72 17.23 -6.82
N ALA A 23 5.58 16.89 -6.23
CA ALA A 23 4.98 17.63 -5.14
C ALA A 23 5.96 17.72 -3.94
N PRO A 24 5.92 18.80 -3.14
CA PRO A 24 6.85 18.99 -2.04
C PRO A 24 6.80 17.87 -1.00
N GLU A 25 5.64 17.26 -0.76
CA GLU A 25 5.46 16.12 0.14
C GLU A 25 6.16 14.87 -0.39
N THR A 26 5.99 14.55 -1.67
CA THR A 26 6.68 13.44 -2.35
C THR A 26 8.20 13.65 -2.29
N ALA A 27 8.67 14.84 -2.66
CA ALA A 27 10.08 15.19 -2.60
C ALA A 27 10.66 15.07 -1.19
N ALA A 28 9.87 15.42 -0.16
CA ALA A 28 10.28 15.28 1.24
C ALA A 28 10.41 13.81 1.66
N ILE A 29 9.50 12.93 1.25
CA ILE A 29 9.61 11.48 1.50
C ILE A 29 10.81 10.88 0.78
N MET A 30 11.04 11.25 -0.49
CA MET A 30 12.21 10.82 -1.25
C MET A 30 13.52 11.25 -0.58
N ALA A 31 13.60 12.49 -0.09
CA ALA A 31 14.75 12.99 0.64
C ALA A 31 14.93 12.30 2.01
N TRP A 32 13.83 12.04 2.73
CA TRP A 32 13.86 11.31 3.99
C TRP A 32 14.37 9.89 3.80
N ARG A 33 13.88 9.17 2.79
CA ARG A 33 14.32 7.79 2.49
C ARG A 33 15.78 7.73 2.07
N ALA A 34 16.31 8.76 1.40
CA ALA A 34 17.73 8.84 1.07
C ALA A 34 18.65 8.89 2.31
N GLN A 35 18.11 9.30 3.47
CA GLN A 35 18.84 9.43 4.73
C GLN A 35 18.55 8.29 5.73
N HIS A 36 17.51 7.50 5.50
CA HIS A 36 17.03 6.48 6.44
C HIS A 36 16.74 5.18 5.71
N THR A 37 17.21 4.06 6.23
CA THR A 37 16.90 2.72 5.70
C THR A 37 15.82 2.08 6.54
N SER A 38 14.69 1.77 5.90
CA SER A 38 13.62 0.94 6.46
C SER A 38 13.70 -0.46 5.86
N THR A 39 13.31 -1.45 6.66
CA THR A 39 13.14 -2.86 6.22
C THR A 39 11.68 -3.18 5.93
N LEU A 40 10.77 -2.59 6.70
CA LEU A 40 9.33 -2.79 6.63
C LEU A 40 8.67 -1.43 6.86
N ALA A 41 7.63 -1.15 6.10
CA ALA A 41 6.81 0.03 6.25
C ALA A 41 5.33 -0.27 6.00
N THR A 42 4.49 0.65 6.42
CA THR A 42 3.07 0.65 6.08
C THR A 42 2.64 2.07 5.82
N ASN A 43 1.87 2.27 4.75
CA ASN A 43 1.16 3.52 4.50
C ASN A 43 -0.35 3.26 4.66
N MET A 44 -1.08 4.20 5.28
CA MET A 44 -2.47 4.00 5.69
C MET A 44 -3.40 4.86 4.84
N HIS A 45 -4.47 4.24 4.34
CA HIS A 45 -5.47 4.82 3.46
C HIS A 45 -6.89 4.58 3.99
N GLY A 46 -7.86 5.24 3.37
CA GLY A 46 -9.28 4.99 3.59
C GLY A 46 -10.06 5.09 2.28
N GLY A 47 -11.19 4.40 2.24
CA GLY A 47 -12.04 4.21 1.06
C GLY A 47 -12.38 2.75 0.81
N ALA A 48 -11.64 1.83 1.43
CA ALA A 48 -11.88 0.39 1.44
C ALA A 48 -11.52 -0.22 2.80
N LEU A 49 -11.65 -1.54 2.93
CA LEU A 49 -11.19 -2.28 4.10
C LEU A 49 -10.41 -3.53 3.64
N VAL A 50 -9.12 -3.37 3.38
CA VAL A 50 -8.24 -4.39 2.78
C VAL A 50 -6.76 -4.04 3.00
N ALA A 51 -5.89 -5.03 3.15
CA ALA A 51 -4.45 -4.87 3.07
C ALA A 51 -3.96 -5.14 1.63
N ASN A 52 -3.45 -4.10 1.00
CA ASN A 52 -2.98 -4.06 -0.38
C ASN A 52 -1.47 -4.29 -0.42
N TYR A 53 -1.03 -5.27 -1.21
CA TYR A 53 0.39 -5.59 -1.37
C TYR A 53 0.88 -5.43 -2.81
N PRO A 54 2.20 -5.17 -3.02
CA PRO A 54 2.77 -4.97 -4.34
C PRO A 54 2.61 -6.14 -5.31
N PHE A 55 2.70 -5.89 -6.62
CA PHE A 55 2.78 -4.55 -7.22
C PHE A 55 1.42 -3.90 -7.40
N ASP A 56 1.39 -2.57 -7.31
CA ASP A 56 0.24 -1.72 -7.65
C ASP A 56 0.11 -1.50 -9.17
N SER A 57 1.20 -1.74 -9.91
CA SER A 57 1.29 -1.52 -11.35
C SER A 57 1.72 -2.78 -12.12
N ASN A 58 1.56 -2.74 -13.44
CA ASN A 58 2.15 -3.72 -14.37
C ASN A 58 2.45 -3.05 -15.72
N PRO A 59 3.27 -3.69 -16.60
CA PRO A 59 3.65 -3.10 -17.89
C PRO A 59 2.47 -2.76 -18.82
N ALA A 60 1.32 -3.42 -18.63
CA ALA A 60 0.12 -3.18 -19.42
C ALA A 60 -0.75 -2.04 -18.86
N GLY A 61 -0.53 -1.63 -17.61
CA GLY A 61 -1.38 -0.67 -16.90
C GLY A 61 -2.83 -1.12 -16.75
N THR A 62 -3.06 -2.43 -16.63
CA THR A 62 -4.40 -3.04 -16.56
C THR A 62 -4.69 -3.66 -15.20
N ASP A 63 -5.97 -3.77 -14.83
CA ASP A 63 -6.40 -4.38 -13.56
C ASP A 63 -6.21 -5.92 -13.61
N THR A 64 -4.96 -6.35 -13.39
CA THR A 64 -4.51 -7.73 -13.49
C THR A 64 -3.38 -7.98 -12.51
N PHE A 65 -3.46 -9.11 -11.81
CA PHE A 65 -2.44 -9.60 -10.89
C PHE A 65 -0.99 -9.38 -11.35
N SER A 66 -0.21 -8.71 -10.51
CA SER A 66 1.19 -8.34 -10.76
C SER A 66 2.05 -8.73 -9.54
N PRO A 67 2.67 -9.92 -9.53
CA PRO A 67 3.44 -10.38 -8.39
C PRO A 67 4.82 -9.72 -8.35
N THR A 68 5.33 -9.47 -7.15
CA THR A 68 6.76 -9.24 -6.95
C THR A 68 7.58 -10.52 -7.22
N PRO A 69 8.90 -10.41 -7.46
CA PRO A 69 9.76 -11.58 -7.57
C PRO A 69 9.75 -12.44 -6.29
N GLN A 70 9.93 -13.75 -6.45
CA GLN A 70 10.16 -14.64 -5.30
C GLN A 70 11.58 -14.44 -4.74
N PRO A 71 11.78 -14.54 -3.40
CA PRO A 71 10.83 -14.96 -2.36
C PRO A 71 9.98 -13.82 -1.75
N ASP A 72 10.12 -12.59 -2.25
CA ASP A 72 9.47 -11.42 -1.64
C ASP A 72 7.96 -11.41 -1.83
N HIS A 73 7.44 -12.05 -2.87
CA HIS A 73 5.99 -12.22 -3.04
C HIS A 73 5.35 -12.92 -1.84
N ASP A 74 5.89 -14.06 -1.43
CA ASP A 74 5.40 -14.79 -0.26
C ASP A 74 5.55 -13.97 1.02
N THR A 75 6.59 -13.14 1.10
CA THR A 75 6.81 -12.22 2.22
C THR A 75 5.73 -11.13 2.26
N PHE A 76 5.42 -10.49 1.13
CA PHE A 76 4.37 -9.48 1.04
C PHE A 76 2.99 -10.03 1.36
N VAL A 77 2.65 -11.21 0.83
CA VAL A 77 1.39 -11.90 1.17
C VAL A 77 1.34 -12.17 2.68
N ARG A 78 2.44 -12.64 3.29
CA ARG A 78 2.50 -12.83 4.74
C ARG A 78 2.30 -11.52 5.50
N LEU A 79 2.97 -10.44 5.11
CA LEU A 79 2.84 -9.13 5.77
C LEU A 79 1.40 -8.60 5.71
N ALA A 80 0.77 -8.68 4.53
CA ALA A 80 -0.63 -8.29 4.36
C ALA A 80 -1.58 -9.15 5.21
N ARG A 81 -1.37 -10.48 5.24
CA ARG A 81 -2.12 -11.41 6.09
C ARG A 81 -1.94 -11.11 7.58
N THR A 82 -0.71 -10.86 8.02
CA THR A 82 -0.43 -10.49 9.43
C THR A 82 -1.27 -9.29 9.86
N TYR A 83 -1.41 -8.26 9.01
CA TYR A 83 -2.27 -7.13 9.34
C TYR A 83 -3.76 -7.50 9.29
N ALA A 84 -4.22 -8.09 8.18
CA ALA A 84 -5.63 -8.37 7.93
C ALA A 84 -6.22 -9.39 8.92
N ASP A 85 -5.51 -10.47 9.22
CA ASP A 85 -5.97 -11.55 10.10
C ASP A 85 -6.11 -11.08 11.57
N ASN A 86 -5.34 -10.06 11.97
CA ASN A 86 -5.43 -9.44 13.31
C ASN A 86 -6.44 -8.28 13.37
N ASN A 87 -7.03 -7.88 12.24
CA ASN A 87 -8.08 -6.86 12.18
C ASN A 87 -9.44 -7.56 11.96
N PRO A 88 -10.30 -7.69 12.98
CA PRO A 88 -11.51 -8.51 12.89
C PRO A 88 -12.42 -8.18 11.69
N PRO A 89 -12.77 -6.91 11.41
CA PRO A 89 -13.61 -6.61 10.25
C PRO A 89 -12.87 -6.77 8.90
N MET A 90 -11.55 -6.58 8.85
CA MET A 90 -10.76 -6.77 7.61
C MET A 90 -10.56 -8.25 7.28
N SER A 91 -10.35 -9.12 8.27
CA SER A 91 -10.07 -10.56 8.09
C SER A 91 -11.14 -11.32 7.30
N ILE A 92 -12.36 -10.79 7.25
CA ILE A 92 -13.51 -11.34 6.53
C ILE A 92 -13.97 -10.45 5.36
N SER A 93 -13.20 -9.42 5.05
CA SER A 93 -13.53 -8.45 4.02
C SER A 93 -13.30 -9.04 2.63
N ASN A 94 -14.38 -9.18 1.87
CA ASN A 94 -14.33 -9.72 0.51
C ASN A 94 -15.33 -9.00 -0.41
N SER A 95 -15.37 -7.66 -0.32
CA SER A 95 -16.30 -6.84 -1.11
C SER A 95 -15.87 -6.63 -2.56
N HIS A 96 -14.73 -7.18 -2.98
CA HIS A 96 -14.20 -7.08 -4.34
C HIS A 96 -13.68 -8.45 -4.81
N PRO A 97 -13.87 -8.84 -6.09
CA PRO A 97 -13.46 -10.17 -6.57
C PRO A 97 -11.96 -10.49 -6.48
N ALA A 98 -11.11 -9.45 -6.47
CA ALA A 98 -9.66 -9.57 -6.33
C ALA A 98 -9.19 -9.68 -4.86
N TRP A 99 -10.12 -9.68 -3.91
CA TRP A 99 -9.79 -9.77 -2.50
C TRP A 99 -9.87 -11.21 -2.02
N ASP A 100 -8.90 -11.59 -1.21
CA ASP A 100 -8.79 -12.91 -0.61
C ASP A 100 -8.76 -12.73 0.90
N ASP A 101 -9.92 -12.78 1.54
CA ASP A 101 -10.09 -12.67 3.00
C ASP A 101 -9.29 -11.50 3.60
N GLY A 102 -9.56 -10.28 3.12
CA GLY A 102 -8.96 -9.06 3.65
C GLY A 102 -7.62 -8.62 3.05
N ILE A 103 -7.04 -9.38 2.10
CA ILE A 103 -5.84 -8.97 1.37
C ILE A 103 -6.08 -8.85 -0.14
N THR A 104 -5.27 -8.07 -0.84
CA THR A 104 -5.31 -7.99 -2.31
C THR A 104 -3.98 -7.56 -2.92
N ASN A 105 -3.68 -8.05 -4.13
CA ASN A 105 -2.60 -7.48 -4.94
C ASN A 105 -3.09 -6.17 -5.56
N GLY A 106 -2.29 -5.11 -5.46
CA GLY A 106 -2.76 -3.78 -5.88
C GLY A 106 -3.17 -3.69 -7.35
N ALA A 107 -2.35 -4.23 -8.25
CA ALA A 107 -2.68 -4.25 -9.67
C ALA A 107 -3.91 -5.12 -10.00
N ASP A 108 -4.17 -6.19 -9.24
CA ASP A 108 -5.38 -7.01 -9.42
C ASP A 108 -6.65 -6.32 -8.93
N TRP A 109 -6.53 -5.46 -7.90
CA TRP A 109 -7.62 -4.64 -7.43
C TRP A 109 -7.93 -3.50 -8.41
N TYR A 110 -6.95 -2.61 -8.65
CA TYR A 110 -6.96 -1.62 -9.72
C TYR A 110 -5.55 -1.07 -9.95
N ALA A 111 -5.07 -1.10 -11.18
CA ALA A 111 -3.70 -0.72 -11.48
C ALA A 111 -3.47 0.79 -11.34
N ILE A 112 -2.39 1.16 -10.65
CA ILE A 112 -1.97 2.54 -10.45
C ILE A 112 -0.47 2.66 -10.69
N ASN A 113 -0.04 3.74 -11.33
CA ASN A 113 1.37 4.05 -11.50
C ASN A 113 1.79 5.15 -10.52
N GLY A 114 3.05 5.11 -10.10
CA GLY A 114 3.65 6.15 -9.26
C GLY A 114 3.20 6.15 -7.80
N GLY A 115 2.83 4.97 -7.29
CA GLY A 115 2.53 4.75 -5.88
C GLY A 115 3.79 4.72 -5.01
N MET A 116 3.69 5.18 -3.76
CA MET A 116 4.82 5.15 -2.82
C MET A 116 5.27 3.72 -2.50
N GLN A 117 4.30 2.80 -2.43
CA GLN A 117 4.48 1.40 -2.09
C GLN A 117 5.45 0.69 -3.06
N ASP A 118 5.14 0.75 -4.36
CA ASP A 118 5.98 0.18 -5.41
C ASP A 118 7.34 0.88 -5.48
N TRP A 119 7.37 2.22 -5.35
CA TRP A 119 8.61 2.98 -5.40
C TRP A 119 9.61 2.58 -4.29
N LYS A 120 9.11 2.38 -3.07
CA LYS A 120 9.94 1.94 -1.94
C LYS A 120 10.55 0.56 -2.18
N TYR A 121 9.79 -0.37 -2.73
CA TYR A 121 10.31 -1.70 -3.03
C TYR A 121 11.32 -1.66 -4.19
N VAL A 122 10.95 -1.05 -5.32
CA VAL A 122 11.77 -1.04 -6.54
C VAL A 122 13.11 -0.34 -6.37
N TRP A 123 13.13 0.85 -5.74
CA TRP A 123 14.36 1.63 -5.62
C TRP A 123 15.11 1.46 -4.31
N HIS A 124 14.43 0.96 -3.28
CA HIS A 124 14.99 0.97 -1.93
C HIS A 124 14.92 -0.39 -1.20
N GLY A 125 14.31 -1.41 -1.80
CA GLY A 125 14.18 -2.75 -1.22
C GLY A 125 13.40 -2.80 0.08
N ASP A 126 12.59 -1.77 0.35
CA ASP A 126 11.76 -1.68 1.56
C ASP A 126 10.41 -2.35 1.29
N HIS A 127 9.98 -3.24 2.18
CA HIS A 127 8.71 -3.94 2.06
C HIS A 127 7.59 -3.06 2.62
N GLU A 128 6.96 -2.25 1.78
CA GLU A 128 5.78 -1.49 2.17
C GLU A 128 4.48 -2.19 1.75
N VAL A 129 3.53 -2.28 2.68
CA VAL A 129 2.13 -2.69 2.43
C VAL A 129 1.24 -1.46 2.66
N LEU A 130 0.26 -1.24 1.78
CA LEU A 130 -0.77 -0.23 1.98
C LEU A 130 -1.96 -0.84 2.71
N VAL A 131 -2.45 -0.22 3.78
CA VAL A 131 -3.63 -0.69 4.50
C VAL A 131 -4.78 0.30 4.38
N GLU A 132 -5.90 -0.16 3.82
CA GLU A 132 -7.16 0.57 3.77
C GLU A 132 -7.93 0.25 5.06
N VAL A 133 -7.99 1.21 5.99
CA VAL A 133 -8.47 0.94 7.37
C VAL A 133 -9.95 1.25 7.59
N SER A 134 -10.64 1.79 6.58
CA SER A 134 -12.05 2.17 6.68
C SER A 134 -12.68 2.39 5.31
N SER A 135 -13.85 1.78 5.07
CA SER A 135 -14.65 2.03 3.87
C SER A 135 -15.20 3.47 3.79
N ILE A 136 -15.20 4.21 4.91
CA ILE A 136 -15.60 5.62 4.95
C ILE A 136 -14.33 6.46 5.13
N LYS A 137 -13.96 7.23 4.09
CA LYS A 137 -12.74 8.06 4.10
C LYS A 137 -12.66 9.06 5.27
N TRP A 138 -13.82 9.54 5.71
CA TRP A 138 -13.91 10.55 6.77
C TRP A 138 -15.03 10.17 7.77
N PRO A 139 -14.78 9.18 8.63
CA PRO A 139 -15.79 8.72 9.59
C PRO A 139 -15.98 9.76 10.71
N PRO A 140 -17.14 9.73 11.40
CA PRO A 140 -17.37 10.61 12.54
C PRO A 140 -16.41 10.27 13.69
N ALA A 141 -15.98 11.31 14.43
CA ALA A 141 -14.96 11.19 15.47
C ALA A 141 -15.32 10.22 16.62
N ASN A 142 -16.60 9.95 16.83
CA ASN A 142 -17.06 9.00 17.85
C ASN A 142 -16.75 7.52 17.50
N GLN A 143 -16.35 7.21 16.26
CA GLN A 143 -15.92 5.88 15.84
C GLN A 143 -14.40 5.67 15.96
N LEU A 144 -13.62 6.72 16.25
CA LEU A 144 -12.16 6.60 16.39
C LEU A 144 -11.71 5.54 17.42
N PRO A 145 -12.37 5.37 18.59
CA PRO A 145 -12.03 4.31 19.52
C PRO A 145 -12.22 2.90 18.96
N ASP A 146 -13.21 2.70 18.09
CA ASP A 146 -13.48 1.40 17.46
C ASP A 146 -12.41 1.10 16.40
N PHE A 147 -12.07 2.08 15.54
CA PHE A 147 -10.94 1.94 14.61
C PHE A 147 -9.62 1.65 15.32
N TRP A 148 -9.37 2.28 16.47
CA TRP A 148 -8.21 1.98 17.29
C TRP A 148 -8.24 0.52 17.77
N ALA A 149 -9.37 0.06 18.32
CA ALA A 149 -9.52 -1.30 18.81
C ALA A 149 -9.34 -2.34 17.70
N ASP A 150 -9.88 -2.08 16.51
CA ASP A 150 -9.78 -2.98 15.36
C ASP A 150 -8.37 -3.08 14.77
N ASN A 151 -7.56 -2.01 14.86
CA ASN A 151 -6.23 -1.96 14.23
C ASN A 151 -5.07 -2.14 15.22
N LEU A 152 -5.31 -2.10 16.54
CA LEU A 152 -4.24 -2.15 17.54
C LEU A 152 -3.38 -3.41 17.40
N GLU A 153 -3.99 -4.59 17.41
CA GLU A 153 -3.24 -5.85 17.32
C GLU A 153 -2.57 -5.99 15.95
N SER A 154 -3.22 -5.57 14.86
CA SER A 154 -2.64 -5.56 13.51
C SER A 154 -1.39 -4.70 13.38
N MET A 155 -1.33 -3.57 14.09
CA MET A 155 -0.15 -2.69 14.08
C MET A 155 1.01 -3.22 14.93
N LEU A 156 0.75 -4.13 15.87
CA LEU A 156 1.75 -4.69 16.79
C LEU A 156 2.31 -6.04 16.35
N ALA A 157 1.58 -6.76 15.50
CA ALA A 157 1.86 -8.15 15.09
C ALA A 157 3.11 -8.32 14.21
#